data_AF-A0A817J942-F1
#
_entry.id   AF-A0A817J942-F1
#
_cell.length_a   1.000
_cell.length_b   1.000
_cell.length_c   1.000
_cell.angle_alpha   90.00
_cell.angle_beta   90.00
_cell.angle_gamma   90.00
#
_symmetry.space_group_name_H-M   'P 1'
#
loop_
_entity.id
_entity.type
_entity.pdbx_description
1 polymer ?
#
loop_
_entity_poly.entity_id
_entity_poly.type
_entity_poly.pdbx_seq_one_letter_code
_entity_poly.pdbx_strand_id
1 'polypeptide(L)' 'MYKTEAEHDHHVEKVRGIDKNVKKCIEELYNDGIMKPKQTIPALQARKVKMPAYTQLNNYLVYYKKKIWFT' A
#
# COMPACT_ATOMS: atom_id res chain seq x y z
N MET A 1 13.24 26.15 -36.57
CA MET A 1 12.74 26.13 -35.18
C MET A 1 11.70 25.02 -35.09
N TYR A 2 11.99 23.97 -34.31
CA TYR A 2 10.96 23.00 -33.90
C TYR A 2 11.08 22.88 -32.39
N LYS A 3 10.10 23.46 -31.69
CA LYS A 3 9.83 23.20 -30.28
C LYS A 3 9.01 21.91 -30.23
N THR A 4 9.53 20.90 -29.58
CA THR A 4 8.73 19.80 -29.07
C THR A 4 9.02 19.71 -27.59
N GLU A 5 8.08 20.29 -26.85
CA GLU A 5 7.91 20.15 -25.42
C GLU A 5 7.62 18.68 -25.11
N ALA A 6 8.51 18.04 -24.37
CA ALA A 6 8.20 16.90 -23.53
C ALA A 6 9.32 16.81 -22.49
N GLU A 7 9.20 17.67 -21.49
CA GLU A 7 9.87 17.56 -20.21
C GLU A 7 9.59 16.15 -19.66
N HIS A 8 10.49 15.22 -19.94
CA HIS A 8 10.52 13.91 -19.28
C HIS A 8 11.04 14.16 -17.86
N ASP A 9 10.17 14.71 -17.01
CA ASP A 9 10.34 14.69 -15.57
C ASP A 9 10.15 13.24 -15.11
N HIS A 10 11.22 12.45 -15.27
CA HIS A 10 11.35 11.10 -14.76
C HIS A 10 11.65 11.10 -13.25
N HIS A 11 11.10 12.05 -12.49
CA HIS A 11 11.04 11.97 -11.03
C HIS A 11 9.89 11.06 -10.59
N VAL A 12 9.81 9.86 -11.21
CA VAL A 12 9.13 8.74 -10.58
C VAL A 12 10.06 8.28 -9.47
N GLU A 13 9.99 8.94 -8.31
CA GLU A 13 10.50 8.39 -7.06
C GLU A 13 10.05 6.93 -7.04
N LYS A 14 11.00 6.01 -7.14
CA LYS A 14 10.73 4.58 -6.98
C LYS A 14 10.35 4.39 -5.52
N VAL A 15 9.09 4.68 -5.18
CA VAL A 15 8.53 4.43 -3.85
C VAL A 15 8.58 2.93 -3.65
N ARG A 16 9.68 2.45 -3.06
CA ARG A 16 9.89 1.04 -2.76
C ARG A 16 8.97 0.68 -1.59
N GLY A 17 7.91 -0.07 -1.88
CA GLY A 17 7.02 -0.63 -0.87
C GLY A 17 5.58 -0.13 -0.96
N ILE A 18 4.82 -0.36 0.11
CA ILE A 18 3.44 0.10 0.24
C ILE A 18 3.43 1.58 0.63
N ASP A 19 2.58 2.36 -0.05
CA ASP A 19 2.35 3.76 0.25
C ASP A 19 1.90 3.99 1.71
N LYS A 20 2.27 5.12 2.32
CA LYS A 20 1.92 5.42 3.72
C LYS A 20 0.41 5.47 3.94
N ASN A 21 -0.36 6.00 3.00
CA ASN A 21 -1.82 6.06 3.08
C ASN A 21 -2.41 4.64 3.06
N VAL A 22 -1.89 3.78 2.17
CA VAL A 22 -2.31 2.38 2.07
C VAL A 22 -1.95 1.61 3.33
N LYS A 23 -0.78 1.84 3.92
CA LYS A 23 -0.39 1.26 5.22
C LYS A 23 -1.39 1.62 6.31
N LYS A 24 -1.73 2.91 6.45
CA LYS A 24 -2.72 3.36 7.44
C LYS A 24 -4.08 2.67 7.25
N CYS A 25 -4.55 2.55 6.00
CA CYS A 25 -5.78 1.81 5.73
C CYS A 25 -5.66 0.32 6.09
N ILE A 26 -4.52 -0.33 5.84
CA ILE A 26 -4.31 -1.72 6.25
C ILE A 26 -4.33 -1.84 7.78
N GLU A 27 -3.72 -0.90 8.50
CA GLU A 27 -3.72 -0.88 9.97
C GLU A 27 -5.14 -0.72 10.52
N GLU A 28 -5.94 0.21 9.99
CA GLU A 28 -7.35 0.37 10.36
C GLU A 28 -8.14 -0.92 10.11
N LEU A 29 -8.04 -1.49 8.89
CA LEU A 29 -8.71 -2.74 8.53
C LEU A 29 -8.28 -3.89 9.44
N TYR A 30 -7.02 -3.94 9.85
CA TYR A 30 -6.52 -4.95 10.76
C TYR A 30 -7.14 -4.81 12.16
N ASN A 31 -7.27 -3.58 12.66
CA ASN A 31 -7.95 -3.28 13.93
C ASN A 31 -9.46 -3.58 13.86
N ASP A 32 -10.09 -3.44 12.69
CA ASP A 32 -11.46 -3.89 12.41
C ASP A 32 -11.58 -5.43 12.29
N GLY A 33 -10.49 -6.19 12.46
CA GLY A 33 -10.47 -7.66 12.38
C GLY A 33 -10.24 -8.23 10.97
N ILE A 34 -10.01 -7.39 9.96
CA ILE A 34 -9.73 -7.80 8.58
C ILE A 34 -8.22 -8.05 8.42
N MET A 35 -7.78 -9.20 8.94
CA MET A 35 -6.35 -9.53 9.05
C MET A 35 -5.80 -10.34 7.87
N LYS A 36 -6.67 -10.94 7.03
CA LYS A 36 -6.25 -11.83 5.94
C LYS A 36 -6.09 -11.04 4.64
N PRO A 37 -5.01 -11.26 3.85
CA PRO A 37 -4.79 -10.56 2.59
C PRO A 37 -5.99 -10.63 1.64
N LYS A 38 -6.63 -11.80 1.55
CA LYS A 38 -7.82 -12.02 0.70
C LYS A 38 -9.02 -11.16 1.08
N GLN A 39 -9.12 -10.73 2.34
CA GLN A 39 -10.19 -9.85 2.83
C GLN A 39 -9.75 -8.38 2.81
N THR A 40 -8.48 -8.11 3.06
CA THR A 40 -7.92 -6.75 3.02
C THR A 40 -7.94 -6.17 1.60
N ILE A 41 -7.67 -6.99 0.56
CA ILE A 41 -7.70 -6.55 -0.84
C ILE A 41 -9.05 -5.93 -1.24
N PRO A 42 -10.21 -6.62 -1.13
CA PRO A 42 -11.48 -6.04 -1.50
C PRO A 42 -11.85 -4.82 -0.64
N ALA A 43 -11.42 -4.79 0.64
CA ALA A 43 -11.63 -3.63 1.49
C ALA A 43 -10.79 -2.41 1.06
N LEU A 44 -9.55 -2.61 0.61
CA LEU A 44 -8.72 -1.55 0.03
C LEU A 44 -9.30 -1.06 -1.31
N GLN A 45 -9.83 -1.98 -2.13
CA GLN A 45 -10.53 -1.61 -3.37
C GLN A 45 -11.77 -0.75 -3.09
N ALA A 46 -12.57 -1.10 -2.08
CA ALA A 46 -13.74 -0.32 -1.67
C ALA A 46 -13.36 1.10 -1.22
N ARG A 47 -12.18 1.26 -0.59
CA ARG A 47 -11.63 2.56 -0.17
C ARG A 47 -10.95 3.35 -1.31
N LYS A 48 -10.96 2.84 -2.55
CA LYS A 48 -10.34 3.45 -3.74
C LYS A 48 -8.86 3.84 -3.55
N VAL A 49 -8.14 3.11 -2.69
CA VAL A 49 -6.70 3.35 -2.47
C VAL A 49 -5.86 2.54 -3.45
N LYS A 50 -4.62 2.99 -3.70
CA LYS A 50 -3.68 2.28 -4.57
C LYS A 50 -3.46 0.86 -4.05
N MET A 51 -3.73 -0.13 -4.89
CA MET A 51 -3.62 -1.53 -4.49
C MET A 51 -2.16 -1.97 -4.40
N PRO A 52 -1.69 -2.44 -3.23
CA PRO A 52 -0.37 -3.03 -3.11
C PRO A 52 -0.33 -4.41 -3.77
N ALA A 53 0.85 -4.88 -4.16
CA ALA A 53 1.00 -6.26 -4.61
C ALA A 53 0.69 -7.22 -3.45
N TYR A 54 0.14 -8.41 -3.77
CA TYR A 54 -0.24 -9.41 -2.77
C TYR A 54 0.93 -9.75 -1.82
N THR A 55 2.13 -9.95 -2.36
CA THR A 55 3.34 -10.24 -1.57
C THR A 55 3.69 -9.10 -0.62
N GLN A 56 3.56 -7.85 -1.06
CA GLN A 56 3.83 -6.69 -0.21
C GLN A 56 2.84 -6.62 0.94
N LEU A 57 1.54 -6.78 0.63
CA LEU A 57 0.47 -6.80 1.63
C LEU A 57 0.68 -7.91 2.65
N ASN A 58 0.96 -9.13 2.19
CA ASN A 58 1.19 -10.28 3.07
C ASN A 58 2.40 -10.05 3.99
N ASN A 59 3.52 -9.57 3.43
CA ASN A 59 4.71 -9.24 4.21
C ASN A 59 4.42 -8.15 5.25
N TYR A 60 3.64 -7.13 4.89
CA TYR A 60 3.28 -6.05 5.79
C TYR A 60 2.34 -6.53 6.91
N LEU A 61 1.35 -7.37 6.61
CA LEU A 61 0.45 -7.96 7.61
C LEU A 61 1.21 -8.84 8.61
N VAL A 62 2.18 -9.64 8.15
CA VAL A 62 3.05 -10.44 9.03
C VAL A 62 3.91 -9.54 9.93
N TYR A 63 4.50 -8.49 9.36
CA TYR A 63 5.26 -7.49 10.11
C TYR A 63 4.39 -6.80 11.17
N TYR A 64 3.20 -6.34 10.79
CA TYR A 64 2.28 -5.62 11.66
C TYR A 64 1.76 -6.49 12.81
N LYS A 65 1.44 -7.76 12.53
CA LYS A 65 1.11 -8.75 13.56
C LYS A 65 2.20 -8.88 14.61
N LYS A 66 3.47 -8.98 14.19
CA LYS A 66 4.60 -9.06 15.12
C LYS A 66 4.72 -7.78 15.94
N LYS A 67 4.62 -6.62 15.28
CA LYS A 67 4.71 -5.31 15.94
C LYS A 67 3.68 -5.15 17.08
N ILE A 68 2.42 -5.48 16.83
CA ILE A 68 1.35 -5.39 17.84
C ILE A 68 1.64 -6.32 19.03
N TRP A 69 2.18 -7.51 18.80
CA TRP A 69 2.39 -8.47 19.89
C TRP A 69 3.50 -8.05 20.88
N PHE A 70 4.39 -7.16 20.46
CA PHE A 70 5.45 -6.61 21.31
C PHE A 70 5.13 -5.20 21.85
N THR A 71 3.91 -4.68 21.60
CA THR A 71 3.43 -3.37 22.10
C THR A 71 2.35 -3.59 23.14
#